data_AF-A0A6C0EK26-F1
#
_entry.id   AF-A0A6C0EK26-F1
#
_cell.length_a   1.000
_cell.length_b   1.000
_cell.length_c   1.000
_cell.angle_alpha   90.00
_cell.angle_beta   90.00
_cell.angle_gamma   90.00
#
_symmetry.space_group_name_H-M   'P 1'
#
loop_
_entity.id
_entity.type
_entity.pdbx_description
1 polymer ?
#
loop_
_entity_poly.entity_id
_entity_poly.type
_entity_poly.pdbx_seq_one_letter_code
_entity_poly.pdbx_strand_id
1 'polypeptide(L)'
;MKLKDFNCVYINLDNREDRDKIFIKQYKKISNKTPLRISAINGHLLDNKTYRNKISKELGIKEVNLRPEFWLNRSNFKTMIMDKQKIMGRVGCFLSHFKAMKIAIEKNWGNILVMEDDVKLLPNSENENFTPPKNNDICYLGGMFWHINEQPPPTNNEWIKINPDTLKLIGTFAYCINNKKTMENIYNLCNSVFLPGKGHDKDPNWRLGKVKMRAQAIDFLYINYFQRYGNCFVINPILFSHRESLVSDISPNYGTSIKRWKHHFYYHPNQNNEPKIQSGGYSRSFYSYIYNPINKKFTNIYTVGGQNILKKYLINNK
;
A
#
# COMPACT_ATOMS: atom_id res chain seq x y z
N MET A 1 -4.19 1.97 -23.66
CA MET A 1 -5.37 2.29 -22.83
C MET A 1 -5.06 3.53 -22.00
N LYS A 2 -6.07 4.19 -21.45
CA LYS A 2 -5.93 5.29 -20.49
C LYS A 2 -6.54 4.88 -19.15
N LEU A 3 -6.15 5.57 -18.07
CA LEU A 3 -6.74 5.36 -16.73
C LEU A 3 -8.29 5.41 -16.77
N LYS A 4 -8.87 6.35 -17.53
CA LYS A 4 -10.32 6.53 -17.69
C LYS A 4 -11.07 5.37 -18.37
N ASP A 5 -10.33 4.46 -19.01
CA ASP A 5 -10.89 3.29 -19.69
C ASP A 5 -11.15 2.14 -18.71
N PHE A 6 -10.60 2.22 -17.49
CA PHE A 6 -10.82 1.23 -16.45
C PHE A 6 -12.08 1.53 -15.61
N ASN A 7 -12.72 0.47 -15.12
CA ASN A 7 -13.66 0.60 -14.01
C ASN A 7 -12.85 0.90 -12.74
N CYS A 8 -12.85 2.15 -12.31
CA CYS A 8 -12.11 2.54 -11.11
C CYS A 8 -12.94 2.27 -9.86
N VAL A 9 -12.31 1.59 -8.91
CA VAL A 9 -12.73 1.51 -7.52
C VAL A 9 -11.68 2.15 -6.63
N TYR A 10 -12.12 2.73 -5.52
CA TYR A 10 -11.22 3.12 -4.45
C TYR A 10 -11.71 2.65 -3.09
N ILE A 11 -10.77 2.22 -2.26
CA ILE A 11 -11.02 1.66 -0.94
C ILE A 11 -10.79 2.77 0.09
N ASN A 12 -11.82 3.10 0.85
CA ASN A 12 -11.79 4.18 1.84
C ASN A 12 -12.62 3.80 3.06
N LEU A 13 -12.11 4.06 4.26
CA LEU A 13 -12.88 3.86 5.49
C LEU A 13 -13.99 4.91 5.60
N ASP A 14 -15.16 4.51 6.11
CA ASP A 14 -16.34 5.40 6.20
C ASP A 14 -16.13 6.64 7.07
N ASN A 15 -15.25 6.56 8.06
CA ASN A 15 -14.90 7.71 8.91
C ASN A 15 -13.81 8.62 8.31
N ARG A 16 -13.23 8.28 7.14
CA ARG A 16 -12.15 9.03 6.48
C ARG A 16 -12.69 9.91 5.34
N GLU A 17 -13.67 10.75 5.68
CA GLU A 17 -14.25 11.73 4.75
C GLU A 17 -13.21 12.75 4.22
N ASP A 18 -12.17 13.01 5.02
CA ASP A 18 -11.02 13.83 4.63
C ASP A 18 -10.33 13.25 3.40
N ARG A 19 -10.02 11.95 3.43
CA ARG A 19 -9.35 11.23 2.35
C ARG A 19 -10.26 11.05 1.14
N ASP A 20 -11.54 10.81 1.38
CA ASP A 20 -12.54 10.72 0.31
C ASP A 20 -12.57 11.98 -0.56
N LYS A 21 -12.67 13.16 0.08
CA LYS A 21 -12.66 14.46 -0.62
C LYS A 21 -11.37 14.68 -1.41
N ILE A 22 -10.23 14.30 -0.83
CA ILE A 22 -8.92 14.38 -1.50
C ILE A 22 -8.88 13.45 -2.72
N PHE A 23 -9.32 12.21 -2.57
CA PHE A 23 -9.35 11.22 -3.65
C PHE A 23 -10.24 11.67 -4.80
N ILE A 24 -11.46 12.11 -4.52
CA ILE A 24 -12.39 12.56 -5.55
C ILE A 24 -11.84 13.79 -6.29
N LYS A 25 -11.24 14.74 -5.57
CA LYS A 25 -10.63 15.93 -6.20
C LYS A 25 -9.51 15.56 -7.19
N GLN A 26 -8.65 14.61 -6.85
CA GLN A 26 -7.59 14.17 -7.78
C GLN A 26 -8.14 13.33 -8.93
N TYR A 27 -9.11 12.44 -8.67
CA TYR A 27 -9.64 11.53 -9.69
C TYR A 27 -10.39 12.29 -10.80
N LYS A 28 -11.02 13.43 -10.49
CA LYS A 28 -11.60 14.34 -11.49
C LYS A 28 -10.62 14.84 -12.54
N LYS A 29 -9.30 14.82 -12.26
CA LYS A 29 -8.26 15.15 -13.25
C LYS A 29 -8.05 14.01 -14.26
N ILE A 30 -8.36 12.78 -13.87
CA ILE A 30 -8.13 11.56 -14.64
C ILE A 30 -9.33 11.23 -15.53
N SER A 31 -10.54 11.37 -14.98
CA SER A 31 -11.77 10.94 -15.64
C SER A 31 -12.98 11.76 -15.20
N ASN A 32 -13.90 12.00 -16.14
CA ASN A 32 -15.22 12.57 -15.87
C ASN A 32 -16.22 11.56 -15.30
N LYS A 33 -15.86 10.26 -15.29
CA LYS A 33 -16.69 9.22 -14.67
C LYS A 33 -16.57 9.28 -13.15
N THR A 34 -17.64 8.96 -12.44
CA THR A 34 -17.57 8.80 -10.98
C THR A 34 -16.89 7.46 -10.65
N PRO A 35 -15.81 7.44 -9.85
CA PRO A 35 -15.21 6.20 -9.38
C PRO A 35 -16.14 5.53 -8.36
N LEU A 36 -16.14 4.20 -8.30
CA LEU A 36 -16.94 3.47 -7.31
C LEU A 36 -16.20 3.44 -5.97
N ARG A 37 -16.76 4.12 -4.96
CA ARG A 37 -16.28 4.01 -3.59
C ARG A 37 -16.63 2.64 -3.01
N ILE A 38 -15.62 1.96 -2.49
CA ILE A 38 -15.79 0.77 -1.66
C ILE A 38 -15.59 1.20 -0.21
N SER A 39 -16.67 1.12 0.57
CA SER A 39 -16.61 1.20 2.04
C SER A 39 -15.68 0.09 2.54
N ALA A 40 -14.49 0.50 2.99
CA ALA A 40 -13.45 -0.37 3.48
C ALA A 40 -13.92 -1.07 4.76
N ILE A 41 -13.55 -2.34 4.90
CA ILE A 41 -13.85 -3.12 6.08
C ILE A 41 -12.87 -2.71 7.16
N ASN A 42 -13.40 -2.08 8.21
CA ASN A 42 -12.63 -1.74 9.39
C ASN A 42 -12.49 -2.98 10.27
N GLY A 43 -11.32 -3.62 10.22
CA GLY A 43 -11.06 -4.82 10.99
C GLY A 43 -11.16 -4.62 12.50
N HIS A 44 -10.96 -3.40 13.01
CA HIS A 44 -11.10 -3.07 14.43
C HIS A 44 -12.56 -3.12 14.91
N LEU A 45 -13.53 -3.05 13.99
CA LEU A 45 -14.95 -3.17 14.29
C LEU A 45 -15.44 -4.62 14.24
N LEU A 46 -14.59 -5.60 13.92
CA LEU A 46 -14.98 -7.00 13.85
C LEU A 46 -15.29 -7.61 15.23
N ASP A 47 -14.99 -6.97 16.35
CA ASP A 47 -15.52 -7.38 17.67
C ASP A 47 -17.06 -7.15 17.77
N ASN A 48 -17.62 -6.25 16.96
CA ASN A 48 -19.06 -5.93 16.96
C ASN A 48 -19.87 -6.92 16.09
N LYS A 49 -20.82 -7.63 16.71
CA LYS A 49 -21.68 -8.63 16.02
C LYS A 49 -22.52 -8.04 14.90
N THR A 50 -23.13 -6.87 15.09
CA THR A 50 -23.94 -6.19 14.07
C THR A 50 -23.07 -5.84 12.86
N TYR A 51 -21.87 -5.33 13.10
CA TYR A 51 -20.90 -5.04 12.03
C TYR A 51 -20.49 -6.33 11.30
N ARG A 52 -20.16 -7.42 12.01
CA ARG A 52 -19.86 -8.71 11.37
C ARG A 52 -21.02 -9.25 10.55
N ASN A 53 -22.26 -9.12 11.01
CA ASN A 53 -23.43 -9.56 10.25
C ASN A 53 -23.59 -8.79 8.94
N LYS A 54 -23.34 -7.46 8.96
CA LYS A 54 -23.30 -6.64 7.74
C LYS A 54 -22.23 -7.17 6.77
N ILE A 55 -20.99 -7.34 7.24
CA ILE A 55 -19.88 -7.80 6.40
C ILE A 55 -20.08 -9.24 5.89
N SER A 56 -20.66 -10.12 6.73
CA SER A 56 -21.06 -11.48 6.39
C SER A 56 -21.98 -11.50 5.17
N LYS A 57 -23.01 -10.65 5.17
CA LYS A 57 -23.94 -10.49 4.04
C LYS A 57 -23.25 -9.91 2.81
N GLU A 58 -22.44 -8.87 2.96
CA GLU A 58 -21.74 -8.22 1.85
C GLU A 58 -20.75 -9.15 1.13
N LEU A 59 -20.05 -10.01 1.88
CA LEU A 59 -19.04 -10.91 1.33
C LEU A 59 -19.56 -12.32 1.02
N GLY A 60 -20.72 -12.71 1.56
CA GLY A 60 -21.24 -14.07 1.45
C GLY A 60 -20.42 -15.08 2.27
N ILE A 61 -19.89 -14.65 3.42
CA ILE A 61 -19.07 -15.48 4.31
C ILE A 61 -19.77 -15.67 5.65
N LYS A 62 -19.59 -16.82 6.31
CA LYS A 62 -20.22 -17.08 7.61
C LYS A 62 -19.71 -16.10 8.67
N GLU A 63 -20.60 -15.54 9.49
CA GLU A 63 -20.26 -14.61 10.58
C GLU A 63 -19.17 -15.13 11.52
N VAL A 64 -19.18 -16.44 11.81
CA VAL A 64 -18.18 -17.09 12.67
C VAL A 64 -16.75 -16.92 12.12
N ASN A 65 -16.58 -16.87 10.80
CA ASN A 65 -15.29 -16.67 10.15
C ASN A 65 -14.83 -15.20 10.16
N LEU A 66 -15.71 -14.27 10.57
CA LEU A 66 -15.39 -12.86 10.72
C LEU A 66 -14.98 -12.49 12.15
N ARG A 67 -15.11 -13.41 13.10
CA ARG A 67 -14.77 -13.15 14.49
C ARG A 67 -13.25 -12.99 14.66
N PRO A 68 -12.77 -12.10 15.54
CA PRO A 68 -11.34 -11.91 15.75
C PRO A 68 -10.58 -13.19 16.08
N GLU A 69 -11.18 -14.14 16.81
CA GLU A 69 -10.54 -15.43 17.15
C GLU A 69 -10.19 -16.24 15.90
N PHE A 70 -11.00 -16.17 14.85
CA PHE A 70 -10.69 -16.81 13.57
C PHE A 70 -9.39 -16.26 12.99
N TRP A 71 -9.22 -14.93 13.00
CA TRP A 71 -8.08 -14.24 12.40
C TRP A 71 -6.83 -14.20 13.29
N LEU A 72 -6.98 -14.25 14.61
CA LEU A 72 -5.85 -14.34 15.54
C LEU A 72 -5.22 -15.74 15.52
N ASN A 73 -5.94 -16.74 15.01
CA ASN A 73 -5.39 -18.06 14.78
C ASN A 73 -4.45 -18.08 13.57
N ARG A 74 -3.16 -18.37 13.81
CA ARG A 74 -2.10 -18.43 12.79
C ARG A 74 -2.32 -19.51 11.73
N SER A 75 -3.19 -20.49 11.97
CA SER A 75 -3.61 -21.46 10.96
C SER A 75 -4.58 -20.88 9.92
N ASN A 76 -5.22 -19.74 10.21
CA ASN A 76 -6.11 -19.03 9.30
C ASN A 76 -5.46 -17.75 8.76
N PHE A 77 -4.72 -17.00 9.58
CA PHE A 77 -4.02 -15.78 9.16
C PHE A 77 -2.54 -15.84 9.53
N LYS A 78 -1.67 -15.95 8.53
CA LYS A 78 -0.23 -16.05 8.72
C LYS A 78 0.38 -14.68 8.99
N THR A 79 0.86 -14.49 10.20
CA THR A 79 1.55 -13.28 10.65
C THR A 79 2.54 -13.59 11.77
N MET A 80 3.63 -12.81 11.84
CA MET A 80 4.57 -12.81 12.97
C MET A 80 4.21 -11.74 14.02
N ILE A 81 3.23 -10.88 13.71
CA ILE A 81 2.74 -9.86 14.63
C ILE A 81 1.92 -10.54 15.72
N MET A 82 2.10 -10.06 16.96
CA MET A 82 1.32 -10.49 18.13
C MET A 82 0.23 -9.48 18.53
N ASP A 83 0.39 -8.23 18.11
CA ASP A 83 -0.53 -7.14 18.44
C ASP A 83 -1.87 -7.31 17.72
N LYS A 84 -2.96 -7.50 18.49
CA LYS A 84 -4.32 -7.68 17.97
C LYS A 84 -4.72 -6.53 17.04
N GLN A 85 -4.47 -5.28 17.42
CA GLN A 85 -4.91 -4.12 16.64
C GLN A 85 -4.25 -4.11 15.26
N LYS A 86 -2.94 -4.30 15.18
CA LYS A 86 -2.21 -4.38 13.90
C LYS A 86 -2.66 -5.56 13.04
N ILE A 87 -2.96 -6.71 13.65
CA ILE A 87 -3.51 -7.86 12.92
C ILE A 87 -4.88 -7.49 12.34
N MET A 88 -5.76 -6.92 13.15
CA MET A 88 -7.11 -6.55 12.71
C MET A 88 -7.10 -5.49 11.61
N GLY A 89 -6.23 -4.48 11.67
CA GLY A 89 -6.06 -3.52 10.57
C GLY A 89 -5.71 -4.21 9.24
N ARG A 90 -4.79 -5.19 9.28
CA ARG A 90 -4.40 -5.98 8.09
C ARG A 90 -5.51 -6.89 7.58
N VAL A 91 -6.30 -7.47 8.48
CA VAL A 91 -7.49 -8.27 8.14
C VAL A 91 -8.52 -7.38 7.44
N GLY A 92 -8.76 -6.16 7.95
CA GLY A 92 -9.65 -5.18 7.32
C GLY A 92 -9.23 -4.84 5.89
N CYS A 93 -7.94 -4.56 5.69
CA CYS A 93 -7.36 -4.35 4.35
C CYS A 93 -7.55 -5.57 3.43
N PHE A 94 -7.19 -6.77 3.89
CA PHE A 94 -7.41 -8.02 3.14
C PHE A 94 -8.87 -8.19 2.71
N LEU A 95 -9.82 -8.03 3.63
CA LEU A 95 -11.25 -8.17 3.34
C LEU A 95 -11.76 -7.08 2.39
N SER A 96 -11.20 -5.88 2.45
CA SER A 96 -11.57 -4.77 1.55
C SER A 96 -11.15 -5.04 0.10
N HIS A 97 -9.96 -5.59 -0.11
CA HIS A 97 -9.52 -6.03 -1.44
C HIS A 97 -10.32 -7.23 -1.94
N PHE A 98 -10.66 -8.18 -1.06
CA PHE A 98 -11.57 -9.27 -1.38
C PHE A 98 -12.94 -8.76 -1.84
N LYS A 99 -13.50 -7.76 -1.14
CA LYS A 99 -14.75 -7.08 -1.52
C LYS A 99 -14.65 -6.41 -2.89
N ALA A 100 -13.52 -5.77 -3.20
CA ALA A 100 -13.29 -5.14 -4.51
C ALA A 100 -13.36 -6.15 -5.66
N MET A 101 -12.70 -7.30 -5.51
CA MET A 101 -12.75 -8.37 -6.51
C MET A 101 -14.14 -8.98 -6.65
N LYS A 102 -14.84 -9.21 -5.52
CA LYS A 102 -16.23 -9.70 -5.52
C LYS A 102 -17.15 -8.78 -6.32
N ILE A 103 -17.10 -7.47 -6.06
CA ILE A 103 -17.90 -6.47 -6.78
C ILE A 103 -17.57 -6.47 -8.28
N ALA A 104 -16.29 -6.55 -8.64
CA ALA A 104 -15.87 -6.57 -10.04
C ALA A 104 -16.45 -7.77 -10.81
N ILE A 105 -16.43 -8.95 -10.17
CA ILE A 105 -16.98 -10.19 -10.71
C ILE A 105 -18.50 -10.10 -10.83
N GLU A 106 -19.20 -9.65 -9.79
CA GLU A 106 -20.67 -9.50 -9.80
C GLU A 106 -21.15 -8.50 -10.85
N LYS A 107 -20.37 -7.44 -11.10
CA LYS A 107 -20.62 -6.47 -12.18
C LYS A 107 -20.14 -6.94 -13.55
N ASN A 108 -19.59 -8.16 -13.65
CA ASN A 108 -19.07 -8.76 -14.88
C ASN A 108 -18.02 -7.88 -15.60
N TRP A 109 -17.23 -7.12 -14.85
CA TRP A 109 -16.25 -6.21 -15.41
C TRP A 109 -15.12 -6.96 -16.12
N GLY A 110 -14.68 -6.45 -17.27
CA GLY A 110 -13.52 -7.01 -17.99
C GLY A 110 -12.18 -6.52 -17.45
N ASN A 111 -12.17 -5.38 -16.78
CA ASN A 111 -11.01 -4.74 -16.19
C ASN A 111 -11.41 -3.95 -14.92
N ILE A 112 -10.44 -3.70 -14.05
CA ILE A 112 -10.58 -2.90 -12.84
C ILE A 112 -9.29 -2.13 -12.56
N LEU A 113 -9.43 -0.89 -12.09
CA LEU A 113 -8.38 -0.10 -11.46
C LEU A 113 -8.72 0.01 -9.98
N VAL A 114 -7.88 -0.55 -9.11
CA VAL A 114 -8.05 -0.49 -7.66
C VAL A 114 -7.06 0.51 -7.09
N MET A 115 -7.58 1.41 -6.25
CA MET A 115 -6.79 2.44 -5.58
C MET A 115 -7.11 2.50 -4.09
N GLU A 116 -6.14 2.82 -3.24
CA GLU A 116 -6.37 3.18 -1.84
C GLU A 116 -6.62 4.69 -1.70
N ASP A 117 -7.18 5.11 -0.57
CA ASP A 117 -7.60 6.48 -0.33
C ASP A 117 -6.45 7.47 -0.06
N ASP A 118 -5.26 6.98 0.25
CA ASP A 118 -4.03 7.75 0.44
C ASP A 118 -3.12 7.75 -0.79
N VAL A 119 -3.64 7.30 -1.94
CA VAL A 119 -2.93 7.45 -3.21
C VAL A 119 -2.80 8.93 -3.60
N LYS A 120 -1.71 9.25 -4.27
CA LYS A 120 -1.43 10.56 -4.88
C LYS A 120 -1.13 10.39 -6.36
N LEU A 121 -1.92 11.03 -7.22
CA LEU A 121 -1.58 11.17 -8.64
C LEU A 121 -0.31 12.03 -8.78
N LEU A 122 0.68 11.53 -9.52
CA LEU A 122 1.91 12.28 -9.79
C LEU A 122 1.71 13.29 -10.94
N PRO A 123 2.50 14.38 -10.99
CA PRO A 123 2.35 15.40 -12.03
C PRO A 123 2.45 14.81 -13.44
N ASN A 124 1.58 15.27 -14.34
CA ASN A 124 1.47 14.85 -15.75
C ASN A 124 1.04 13.39 -15.97
N SER A 125 0.63 12.67 -14.92
CA SER A 125 0.20 11.26 -15.03
C SER A 125 -1.26 11.09 -15.46
N GLU A 126 -2.08 12.15 -15.48
CA GLU A 126 -3.52 12.08 -15.75
C GLU A 126 -3.89 11.57 -17.15
N ASN A 127 -3.07 11.89 -18.14
CA ASN A 127 -3.33 11.61 -19.55
C ASN A 127 -2.43 10.51 -20.12
N GLU A 128 -1.62 9.88 -19.26
CA GLU A 128 -0.67 8.86 -19.67
C GLU A 128 -1.37 7.69 -20.35
N ASN A 129 -0.91 7.42 -21.58
CA ASN A 129 -1.32 6.25 -22.32
C ASN A 129 -0.46 5.09 -21.87
N PHE A 130 -1.08 4.08 -21.30
CA PHE A 130 -0.40 2.83 -21.00
C PHE A 130 -1.20 1.66 -21.57
N THR A 131 -0.50 0.76 -22.21
CA THR A 131 -1.08 -0.52 -22.64
C THR A 131 -0.45 -1.59 -21.78
N PRO A 132 -1.19 -2.17 -20.82
CA PRO A 132 -0.68 -3.27 -20.02
C PRO A 132 -0.13 -4.39 -20.91
N PRO A 133 0.97 -5.06 -20.53
CA PRO A 133 1.52 -6.17 -21.31
C PRO A 133 0.48 -7.27 -21.53
N LYS A 134 0.57 -8.01 -22.63
CA LYS A 134 -0.28 -9.19 -22.83
C LYS A 134 0.01 -10.24 -21.76
N ASN A 135 -0.99 -11.06 -21.42
CA ASN A 135 -0.87 -12.16 -20.45
C ASN A 135 -0.34 -11.75 -19.07
N ASN A 136 -0.73 -10.57 -18.59
CA ASN A 136 -0.43 -10.12 -17.23
C ASN A 136 -1.51 -10.58 -16.24
N ASP A 137 -1.10 -10.79 -14.98
CA ASP A 137 -1.99 -10.94 -13.85
C ASP A 137 -2.32 -9.56 -13.24
N ILE A 138 -1.28 -8.84 -12.79
CA ILE A 138 -1.42 -7.55 -12.09
C ILE A 138 -0.45 -6.54 -12.69
N CYS A 139 -0.95 -5.35 -13.02
CA CYS A 139 -0.16 -4.23 -13.48
C CYS A 139 -0.19 -3.10 -12.44
N TYR A 140 0.93 -2.87 -11.77
CA TYR A 140 1.09 -1.86 -10.75
C TYR A 140 1.35 -0.49 -11.37
N LEU A 141 0.60 0.51 -10.92
CA LEU A 141 0.70 1.91 -11.35
C LEU A 141 1.39 2.79 -10.29
N GLY A 142 1.57 2.23 -9.10
CA GLY A 142 2.28 2.81 -7.97
C GLY A 142 2.39 1.78 -6.85
N GLY A 143 3.39 1.93 -5.99
CA GLY A 143 3.57 1.05 -4.85
C GLY A 143 4.79 1.42 -4.04
N MET A 144 5.03 0.65 -2.98
CA MET A 144 6.30 0.60 -2.27
C MET A 144 7.11 -0.57 -2.78
N PHE A 145 8.37 -0.33 -3.14
CA PHE A 145 9.21 -1.32 -3.78
C PHE A 145 10.39 -1.71 -2.89
N TRP A 146 10.79 -2.96 -3.05
CA TRP A 146 12.06 -3.48 -2.60
C TRP A 146 12.85 -3.91 -3.83
N HIS A 147 14.10 -3.48 -3.94
CA HIS A 147 14.99 -3.81 -5.04
C HIS A 147 16.36 -4.19 -4.50
N ILE A 148 17.03 -5.14 -5.15
CA ILE A 148 18.40 -5.54 -4.80
C ILE A 148 19.43 -4.48 -5.19
N ASN A 149 19.14 -3.72 -6.25
CA ASN A 149 19.99 -2.62 -6.72
C ASN A 149 19.79 -1.39 -5.84
N GLU A 150 20.88 -0.67 -5.55
CA GLU A 150 20.83 0.56 -4.75
C GLU A 150 20.06 1.70 -5.42
N GLN A 151 19.94 1.68 -6.75
CA GLN A 151 19.20 2.66 -7.54
C GLN A 151 18.20 1.96 -8.46
N PRO A 152 16.98 2.50 -8.62
CA PRO A 152 16.05 2.02 -9.63
C PRO A 152 16.60 2.31 -11.03
N PRO A 153 16.24 1.50 -12.05
CA PRO A 153 16.56 1.81 -13.43
C PRO A 153 15.98 3.17 -13.84
N PRO A 154 16.60 3.86 -14.81
CA PRO A 154 16.08 5.12 -15.32
C PRO A 154 14.67 4.92 -15.90
N THR A 155 13.90 6.00 -15.90
CA THR A 155 12.57 6.02 -16.53
C THR A 155 12.68 5.81 -18.03
N ASN A 156 11.95 4.83 -18.55
CA ASN A 156 12.04 4.42 -19.95
C ASN A 156 10.68 4.27 -20.67
N ASN A 157 9.57 4.65 -20.03
CA ASN A 157 8.21 4.49 -20.55
C ASN A 157 7.82 3.03 -20.87
N GLU A 158 8.46 2.07 -20.18
CA GLU A 158 8.21 0.64 -20.37
C GLU A 158 7.59 -0.01 -19.12
N TRP A 159 7.07 -1.22 -19.33
CA TRP A 159 6.67 -2.09 -18.25
C TRP A 159 7.83 -2.95 -17.77
N ILE A 160 8.12 -2.88 -16.48
CA ILE A 160 9.13 -3.71 -15.85
C ILE A 160 8.45 -4.93 -15.26
N LYS A 161 8.86 -6.12 -15.70
CA LYS A 161 8.38 -7.38 -15.11
C LYS A 161 8.89 -7.50 -13.68
N ILE A 162 8.00 -7.81 -12.75
CA ILE A 162 8.36 -8.10 -11.37
C ILE A 162 9.06 -9.46 -11.32
N ASN A 163 10.27 -9.48 -10.75
CA ASN A 163 11.00 -10.69 -10.40
C ASN A 163 11.24 -10.66 -8.89
N PRO A 164 10.53 -11.44 -8.07
CA PRO A 164 10.67 -11.33 -6.63
C PRO A 164 12.10 -11.47 -6.12
N ASP A 165 13.00 -12.19 -6.77
CA ASP A 165 14.35 -12.32 -6.23
C ASP A 165 15.17 -11.03 -6.33
N THR A 166 14.80 -10.14 -7.25
CA THR A 166 15.50 -8.87 -7.47
C THR A 166 14.62 -7.65 -7.22
N LEU A 167 13.31 -7.73 -7.47
CA LEU A 167 12.30 -6.68 -7.42
C LEU A 167 10.98 -7.20 -6.84
N LYS A 168 10.51 -6.60 -5.74
CA LYS A 168 9.18 -6.87 -5.17
C LYS A 168 8.42 -5.58 -4.96
N LEU A 169 7.11 -5.64 -5.09
CA LEU A 169 6.24 -4.60 -4.55
C LEU A 169 5.69 -5.08 -3.21
N ILE A 170 6.00 -4.32 -2.16
CA ILE A 170 5.75 -4.65 -0.75
C ILE A 170 4.65 -3.80 -0.11
N GLY A 171 4.06 -2.87 -0.87
CA GLY A 171 2.89 -2.08 -0.48
C GLY A 171 2.11 -1.64 -1.72
N THR A 172 0.85 -2.05 -1.82
CA THR A 172 0.03 -1.99 -3.03
C THR A 172 -1.12 -1.00 -2.90
N PHE A 173 -0.93 0.25 -3.34
CA PHE A 173 -1.97 1.27 -3.25
C PHE A 173 -2.59 1.67 -4.61
N ALA A 174 -2.01 1.28 -5.74
CA ALA A 174 -2.56 1.56 -7.08
C ALA A 174 -2.18 0.49 -8.11
N TYR A 175 -3.17 -0.26 -8.59
CA TYR A 175 -2.94 -1.34 -9.56
C TYR A 175 -4.17 -1.61 -10.41
N CYS A 176 -3.95 -2.16 -11.60
CA CYS A 176 -5.00 -2.57 -12.50
C CYS A 176 -4.90 -4.06 -12.85
N ILE A 177 -6.07 -4.64 -13.13
CA ILE A 177 -6.23 -5.99 -13.65
C ILE A 177 -7.08 -5.85 -14.90
N ASN A 178 -6.59 -6.36 -16.02
CA ASN A 178 -7.21 -6.16 -17.33
C ASN A 178 -7.88 -7.44 -17.88
N ASN A 179 -8.13 -8.43 -17.03
CA ASN A 179 -8.78 -9.67 -17.43
C ASN A 179 -9.61 -10.29 -16.29
N LYS A 180 -10.75 -10.89 -16.65
CA LYS A 180 -11.68 -11.55 -15.71
C LYS A 180 -11.05 -12.68 -14.93
N LYS A 181 -10.24 -13.50 -15.62
CA LYS A 181 -9.64 -14.68 -15.02
C LYS A 181 -8.76 -14.36 -13.81
N THR A 182 -8.03 -13.25 -13.87
CA THR A 182 -7.19 -12.82 -12.74
C THR A 182 -8.02 -12.29 -11.58
N MET A 183 -9.09 -11.53 -11.85
CA MET A 183 -10.03 -11.11 -10.79
C MET A 183 -10.64 -12.33 -10.08
N GLU A 184 -11.08 -13.33 -10.84
CA GLU A 184 -11.55 -14.62 -10.29
C GLU A 184 -10.48 -15.33 -9.48
N ASN A 185 -9.24 -15.39 -9.96
CA ASN A 185 -8.15 -16.04 -9.25
C ASN A 185 -7.84 -15.35 -7.91
N ILE A 186 -7.85 -14.01 -7.84
CA ILE A 186 -7.67 -13.26 -6.59
C ILE A 186 -8.85 -13.52 -5.67
N TYR A 187 -10.09 -13.44 -6.18
CA TYR A 187 -11.29 -13.73 -5.41
C TYR A 187 -11.26 -15.14 -4.82
N ASN A 188 -10.94 -16.15 -5.63
CA ASN A 188 -10.83 -17.55 -5.24
C ASN A 188 -9.78 -17.74 -4.14
N LEU A 189 -8.59 -17.13 -4.31
CA LEU A 189 -7.54 -17.21 -3.30
C LEU A 189 -8.00 -16.60 -1.97
N CYS A 190 -8.59 -15.40 -2.00
CA CYS A 190 -9.11 -14.76 -0.80
C CYS A 190 -10.25 -15.55 -0.14
N ASN A 191 -11.18 -16.09 -0.93
CA ASN A 191 -12.32 -16.86 -0.44
C ASN A 191 -11.91 -18.23 0.11
N SER A 192 -10.85 -18.83 -0.42
CA SER A 192 -10.38 -20.16 -0.03
C SER A 192 -10.00 -20.27 1.45
N VAL A 193 -9.68 -19.15 2.11
CA VAL A 193 -9.35 -19.07 3.53
C VAL A 193 -10.47 -19.61 4.42
N PHE A 194 -11.71 -19.52 3.94
CA PHE A 194 -12.91 -19.92 4.66
C PHE A 194 -13.31 -21.37 4.44
N LEU A 195 -12.57 -22.11 3.61
CA LEU A 195 -12.78 -23.55 3.44
C LEU A 195 -12.45 -24.32 4.74
N PRO A 196 -13.09 -25.47 4.96
CA PRO A 196 -12.73 -26.34 6.08
C PRO A 196 -11.33 -26.97 5.90
N GLY A 197 -10.75 -27.49 6.99
CA GLY A 197 -9.51 -28.24 6.96
C GLY A 197 -8.24 -27.45 7.28
N LYS A 198 -7.09 -28.05 6.94
CA LYS A 198 -5.74 -27.50 7.20
C LYS A 198 -5.46 -26.34 6.25
N GLY A 199 -4.92 -25.24 6.77
CA GLY A 199 -4.50 -24.10 5.96
C GLY A 199 -3.14 -24.33 5.29
N HIS A 200 -3.03 -23.97 4.01
CA HIS A 200 -1.83 -24.09 3.20
C HIS A 200 -1.19 -22.72 2.89
N ASP A 201 0.14 -22.69 2.79
CA ASP A 201 0.91 -21.49 2.38
C ASP A 201 1.40 -21.54 0.93
N LYS A 202 1.52 -22.75 0.41
CA LYS A 202 2.17 -23.06 -0.86
C LYS A 202 1.46 -24.29 -1.39
N ASP A 203 0.37 -24.07 -2.11
CA ASP A 203 -0.34 -25.12 -2.82
C ASP A 203 -0.38 -24.74 -4.30
N PRO A 204 -0.04 -25.64 -5.23
CA PRO A 204 -0.06 -25.31 -6.67
C PRO A 204 -1.45 -24.93 -7.19
N ASN A 205 -2.53 -25.34 -6.50
CA ASN A 205 -3.92 -25.09 -6.88
C ASN A 205 -4.50 -23.83 -6.26
N TRP A 206 -3.67 -22.92 -5.73
CA TRP A 206 -4.09 -21.71 -5.02
C TRP A 206 -5.07 -20.82 -5.80
N ARG A 207 -5.06 -20.86 -7.14
CA ARG A 207 -5.98 -20.10 -8.02
C ARG A 207 -7.39 -20.70 -8.10
N LEU A 208 -7.56 -21.98 -7.77
CA LEU A 208 -8.80 -22.71 -7.99
C LEU A 208 -9.85 -22.44 -6.90
N GLY A 209 -9.43 -21.94 -5.73
CA GLY A 209 -10.35 -21.74 -4.60
C GLY A 209 -10.90 -23.05 -4.03
N LYS A 210 -10.18 -24.17 -4.22
CA LYS A 210 -10.59 -25.52 -3.78
C LYS A 210 -9.78 -26.06 -2.60
N VAL A 211 -8.64 -25.45 -2.31
CA VAL A 211 -7.77 -25.80 -1.19
C VAL A 211 -7.80 -24.67 -0.19
N LYS A 212 -7.92 -24.96 1.11
CA LYS A 212 -7.90 -23.94 2.15
C LYS A 212 -6.52 -23.27 2.21
N MET A 213 -6.41 -22.04 1.74
CA MET A 213 -5.18 -21.25 1.88
C MET A 213 -5.19 -20.49 3.21
N ARG A 214 -4.02 -20.16 3.75
CA ARG A 214 -3.94 -19.21 4.87
C ARG A 214 -3.96 -17.78 4.35
N ALA A 215 -4.80 -16.95 4.94
CA ALA A 215 -4.76 -15.52 4.68
C ALA A 215 -3.42 -14.92 5.12
N GLN A 216 -3.06 -13.81 4.49
CA GLN A 216 -1.91 -12.98 4.81
C GLN A 216 -2.35 -11.51 4.69
N ALA A 217 -1.51 -10.57 5.11
CA ALA A 217 -1.67 -9.20 4.63
C ALA A 217 -1.73 -9.19 3.10
N ILE A 218 -2.58 -8.35 2.50
CA ILE A 218 -2.87 -8.41 1.06
C ILE A 218 -1.62 -8.25 0.21
N ASP A 219 -0.68 -7.40 0.62
CA ASP A 219 0.61 -7.22 -0.05
C ASP A 219 1.43 -8.52 -0.10
N PHE A 220 1.46 -9.27 1.02
CA PHE A 220 2.16 -10.54 1.07
C PHE A 220 1.44 -11.63 0.28
N LEU A 221 0.11 -11.58 0.18
CA LEU A 221 -0.64 -12.46 -0.70
C LEU A 221 -0.24 -12.19 -2.16
N TYR A 222 -0.18 -10.92 -2.58
CA TYR A 222 0.28 -10.58 -3.92
C TYR A 222 1.73 -11.00 -4.16
N ILE A 223 2.65 -10.78 -3.22
CA ILE A 223 4.06 -11.22 -3.34
C ILE A 223 4.15 -12.74 -3.49
N ASN A 224 3.52 -13.48 -2.58
CA ASN A 224 3.76 -14.92 -2.45
C ASN A 224 3.08 -15.74 -3.54
N TYR A 225 2.02 -15.21 -4.16
CA TYR A 225 1.25 -15.94 -5.17
C TYR A 225 1.37 -15.30 -6.55
N PHE A 226 1.06 -14.02 -6.69
CA PHE A 226 1.00 -13.37 -8.00
C PHE A 226 2.37 -12.91 -8.50
N GLN A 227 3.17 -12.22 -7.69
CA GLN A 227 4.50 -11.80 -8.11
C GLN A 227 5.45 -13.00 -8.26
N ARG A 228 5.27 -14.05 -7.44
CA ARG A 228 6.11 -15.26 -7.47
C ARG A 228 5.78 -16.25 -8.58
N TYR A 229 4.50 -16.49 -8.84
CA TYR A 229 4.07 -17.54 -9.78
C TYR A 229 3.24 -17.00 -10.94
N GLY A 230 3.03 -15.69 -11.01
CA GLY A 230 2.27 -15.01 -12.05
C GLY A 230 3.10 -14.02 -12.84
N ASN A 231 2.43 -13.29 -13.73
CA ASN A 231 3.03 -12.27 -14.57
C ASN A 231 2.60 -10.88 -14.08
N CYS A 232 3.34 -10.34 -13.12
CA CYS A 232 3.12 -8.99 -12.62
C CYS A 232 4.10 -8.00 -13.24
N PHE A 233 3.65 -6.77 -13.46
CA PHE A 233 4.45 -5.70 -14.04
C PHE A 233 4.24 -4.39 -13.28
N VAL A 234 5.22 -3.51 -13.31
CA VAL A 234 5.10 -2.12 -12.86
C VAL A 234 5.39 -1.19 -14.04
N ILE A 235 4.61 -0.12 -14.17
CA ILE A 235 4.87 0.92 -15.17
C ILE A 235 6.04 1.81 -14.73
N ASN A 236 6.91 2.18 -15.68
CA ASN A 236 8.03 3.07 -15.44
C ASN A 236 7.98 4.25 -16.43
N PRO A 237 7.69 5.48 -15.98
CA PRO A 237 7.57 5.90 -14.58
C PRO A 237 6.23 5.49 -13.95
N ILE A 238 6.23 5.36 -12.62
CA ILE A 238 4.99 5.13 -11.85
C ILE A 238 4.06 6.34 -11.95
N LEU A 239 2.76 6.13 -11.98
CA LEU A 239 1.74 7.19 -12.10
C LEU A 239 1.25 7.70 -10.76
N PHE A 240 1.44 6.90 -9.71
CA PHE A 240 0.93 7.18 -8.38
C PHE A 240 2.00 6.99 -7.30
N SER A 241 1.99 7.85 -6.30
CA SER A 241 2.74 7.70 -5.05
C SER A 241 1.79 7.57 -3.85
N HIS A 242 2.37 7.33 -2.67
CA HIS A 242 1.65 7.33 -1.40
C HIS A 242 1.71 8.73 -0.76
N ARG A 243 0.61 9.19 -0.13
CA ARG A 243 0.58 10.42 0.67
C ARG A 243 1.10 10.16 2.09
N GLU A 244 2.41 10.27 2.28
CA GLU A 244 3.07 10.06 3.58
C GLU A 244 2.56 10.97 4.72
N SER A 245 1.95 12.12 4.39
CA SER A 245 1.32 13.01 5.38
C SER A 245 0.06 12.43 6.03
N LEU A 246 -0.52 11.37 5.47
CA LEU A 246 -1.69 10.69 6.01
C LEU A 246 -1.24 9.51 6.88
N VAL A 247 -1.58 9.52 8.16
CA VAL A 247 -1.23 8.43 9.09
C VAL A 247 -1.99 7.17 8.72
N SER A 248 -1.28 6.05 8.54
CA SER A 248 -1.89 4.75 8.21
C SER A 248 -2.82 4.25 9.33
N ASP A 249 -4.04 3.88 8.96
CA ASP A 249 -5.01 3.23 9.85
C ASP A 249 -4.72 1.72 10.03
N ILE A 250 -3.80 1.14 9.25
CA ILE A 250 -3.42 -0.29 9.31
C ILE A 250 -2.15 -0.49 10.14
N SER A 251 -1.16 0.40 9.96
CA SER A 251 0.13 0.32 10.64
C SER A 251 0.68 1.72 10.88
N PRO A 252 0.36 2.37 12.02
CA PRO A 252 0.76 3.75 12.29
C PRO A 252 2.29 3.98 12.36
N ASN A 253 3.08 2.90 12.46
CA ASN A 253 4.54 2.92 12.44
C ASN A 253 5.15 2.50 11.09
N TYR A 254 4.35 2.39 10.03
CA TYR A 254 4.89 2.08 8.72
C TYR A 254 5.80 3.22 8.25
N GLY A 255 7.06 2.93 7.90
CA GLY A 255 8.07 3.94 7.55
C GLY A 255 8.95 4.47 8.70
N THR A 256 8.71 4.08 9.96
CA THR A 256 9.56 4.50 11.10
C THR A 256 10.74 3.56 11.36
N SER A 257 10.94 2.52 10.52
CA SER A 257 12.06 1.60 10.66
C SER A 257 13.39 2.31 10.38
N ILE A 258 14.24 2.31 11.41
CA ILE A 258 15.66 2.69 11.43
C ILE A 258 16.34 2.30 10.11
N LYS A 259 17.08 3.25 9.50
CA LYS A 259 18.07 3.25 8.39
C LYS A 259 18.25 2.04 7.42
N ARG A 260 17.97 0.80 7.84
CA ARG A 260 18.26 -0.47 7.16
C ARG A 260 17.27 -0.83 6.04
N TRP A 261 16.06 -0.26 6.03
CA TRP A 261 15.06 -0.49 4.97
C TRP A 261 14.71 0.83 4.30
N LYS A 262 15.66 1.40 3.54
CA LYS A 262 15.32 2.50 2.63
C LYS A 262 14.44 1.91 1.53
N HIS A 263 13.14 2.12 1.63
CA HIS A 263 12.22 1.82 0.55
C HIS A 263 12.48 2.82 -0.57
N HIS A 264 12.90 2.33 -1.73
CA HIS A 264 13.14 3.15 -2.90
C HIS A 264 11.88 3.12 -3.76
N PHE A 265 11.35 4.30 -4.07
CA PHE A 265 10.36 4.44 -5.11
C PHE A 265 11.07 4.43 -6.46
N TYR A 266 10.46 3.84 -7.49
CA TYR A 266 10.86 4.17 -8.85
C TYR A 266 10.66 5.67 -9.01
N TYR A 267 11.75 6.41 -9.12
CA TYR A 267 11.72 7.87 -9.13
C TYR A 267 10.97 8.30 -10.38
N HIS A 268 9.70 8.72 -10.23
CA HIS A 268 9.07 9.53 -11.25
C HIS A 268 9.88 10.83 -11.33
N PRO A 269 10.28 11.30 -12.53
CA PRO A 269 11.26 12.39 -12.69
C PRO A 269 10.80 13.68 -11.99
N ASN A 270 9.49 13.87 -11.84
CA ASN A 270 8.89 15.03 -11.19
C ASN A 270 8.47 14.81 -9.72
N GLN A 271 8.76 13.66 -9.09
CA GLN A 271 8.34 13.38 -7.71
C GLN A 271 8.92 14.38 -6.70
N ASN A 272 10.12 14.91 -6.96
CA ASN A 272 10.82 15.87 -6.10
C ASN A 272 10.53 17.34 -6.44
N ASN A 273 9.79 17.62 -7.52
CA ASN A 273 9.55 18.98 -8.03
C ASN A 273 8.35 19.68 -7.38
N GLU A 274 7.65 19.01 -6.45
CA GLU A 274 6.62 19.66 -5.64
C GLU A 274 7.23 20.26 -4.37
N PRO A 275 6.77 21.46 -3.94
CA PRO A 275 7.19 22.04 -2.68
C PRO A 275 6.87 21.06 -1.56
N LYS A 276 7.90 20.64 -0.81
CA LYS A 276 7.71 19.90 0.43
C LYS A 276 6.85 20.76 1.33
N ILE A 277 5.57 20.40 1.47
CA ILE A 277 4.74 20.94 2.55
C ILE A 277 5.48 20.55 3.82
N GLN A 278 6.01 21.55 4.54
CA GLN A 278 6.49 21.35 5.90
C GLN A 278 5.28 20.89 6.71
N SER A 279 5.02 19.58 6.75
CA SER A 279 4.35 18.99 7.89
C SER A 279 5.19 19.39 9.08
N GLY A 280 4.59 20.09 10.05
CA GLY A 280 5.21 20.46 11.31
C GLY A 280 5.69 19.21 12.04
N GLY A 281 6.83 18.70 11.63
CA GLY A 281 7.63 17.78 12.40
C GLY A 281 8.26 18.62 13.48
N TYR A 282 8.05 18.23 14.73
CA TYR A 282 8.95 18.61 15.81
C TYR A 282 10.38 18.49 15.29
N SER A 283 11.04 19.63 15.07
CA SER A 283 12.47 19.68 14.81
C SER A 283 13.14 19.15 16.06
N ARG A 284 13.59 17.90 16.04
CA ARG A 284 14.54 17.44 17.06
C ARG A 284 15.83 18.22 16.83
N SER A 285 16.00 19.27 17.62
CA SER A 285 17.28 19.93 17.83
C SER A 285 18.26 18.87 18.32
N PHE A 286 19.22 18.47 17.49
CA PHE A 286 20.32 17.63 17.95
C PHE A 286 21.34 18.54 18.64
N TYR A 287 21.37 18.49 19.97
CA TYR A 287 22.53 18.99 20.72
C TYR A 287 23.67 18.00 20.53
N SER A 288 24.71 18.43 19.82
CA SER A 288 25.96 17.68 19.72
C SER A 288 27.00 18.43 20.55
N TYR A 289 27.58 17.75 21.53
CA TYR A 289 28.68 18.28 22.33
C TYR A 289 30.00 17.81 21.70
N ILE A 290 30.85 18.76 21.28
CA ILE A 290 32.25 18.44 20.97
C ILE A 290 33.08 18.71 22.22
N TYR A 291 33.71 17.65 22.73
CA TYR A 291 34.68 17.74 23.80
C TYR A 291 36.01 18.23 23.22
N ASN A 292 36.49 19.39 23.67
CA ASN A 292 37.83 19.86 23.33
C ASN A 292 38.84 19.29 24.35
N PRO A 293 39.72 18.34 23.97
CA PRO A 293 40.60 17.68 24.93
C PRO A 293 41.72 18.59 25.46
N ILE A 294 42.02 19.71 24.78
CA ILE A 294 43.08 20.63 25.18
C ILE A 294 42.61 21.54 26.33
N ASN A 295 41.34 21.98 26.30
CA ASN A 295 40.79 22.92 27.28
C ASN A 295 39.72 22.32 28.21
N LYS A 296 39.47 21.00 28.16
CA LYS A 296 38.50 20.24 28.96
C LYS A 296 37.11 20.89 29.07
N LYS A 297 36.62 21.55 28.03
CA LYS A 297 35.29 22.17 27.96
C LYS A 297 34.47 21.58 26.83
N PHE A 298 33.18 21.37 27.09
CA PHE A 298 32.20 21.02 26.08
C PHE A 298 31.65 22.29 25.43
N THR A 299 31.63 22.33 24.10
CA THR A 299 31.08 23.46 23.35
C THR A 299 29.83 23.02 22.62
N ASN A 300 28.74 23.79 22.77
CA ASN A 300 27.48 23.54 22.08
C ASN A 300 27.57 23.96 20.62
N ILE A 301 27.21 23.05 19.70
CA ILE A 301 27.03 23.40 18.29
C ILE A 301 25.57 23.20 17.93
N TYR A 302 24.94 24.29 17.47
CA TYR A 302 23.61 24.29 16.89
C TYR A 302 23.72 24.06 15.39
N THR A 303 23.01 23.05 14.86
CA THR A 303 22.96 22.80 13.42
C THR A 303 21.50 22.81 12.98
N VAL A 304 21.16 23.73 12.07
CA VAL A 304 19.85 23.77 11.40
C VAL A 304 20.10 23.52 9.92
N GLY A 305 19.52 22.46 9.36
CA GLY A 305 19.48 22.26 7.90
C GLY A 305 20.81 21.94 7.21
N GLY A 306 21.78 21.32 7.88
CA GLY A 306 22.96 20.75 7.20
C GLY A 306 23.99 21.76 6.68
N GLN A 307 23.93 23.04 7.07
CA GLN A 307 25.03 23.98 6.92
C GLN A 307 25.63 24.32 8.30
N ASN A 308 26.95 24.19 8.43
CA ASN A 308 27.68 24.63 9.61
C ASN A 308 27.72 26.17 9.63
N ILE A 309 26.85 26.81 10.41
CA ILE A 309 26.93 28.24 10.66
C ILE A 309 27.79 28.46 11.91
N LEU A 310 29.04 28.88 11.72
CA LEU A 310 29.88 29.39 12.79
C LEU A 310 29.41 30.82 13.14
N LYS A 311 28.52 30.96 14.11
CA LYS A 311 28.21 32.27 14.70
C LYS A 311 29.31 32.65 15.69
N LYS A 312 30.23 33.52 15.27
CA LYS A 312 31.09 34.31 16.17
C LYS A 312 30.17 35.20 17.01
N TYR A 313 29.94 34.85 18.27
CA TYR A 313 29.38 35.79 19.24
C TYR A 313 30.49 36.78 19.62
N LEU A 314 30.42 37.99 19.06
CA LEU A 314 31.09 39.16 19.63
C LEU A 314 30.37 39.51 20.93
N ILE A 315 31.02 39.21 22.05
CA ILE A 315 30.67 39.80 23.35
C ILE A 315 31.20 41.22 23.33
N ASN A 316 30.32 42.20 23.18
CA ASN A 316 30.63 43.58 23.55
C ASN A 316 30.10 43.80 24.97
N ASN A 317 31.03 43.97 25.90
CA ASN A 317 30.78 44.51 27.23
C ASN A 317 30.28 45.95 27.13
N LYS A 318 29.16 46.25 27.79
CA LYS A 318 28.96 47.47 28.56
C LYS A 318 28.25 47.11 29.85
#